data_AF-A0A2B7WE91-F1
#
_entry.id   AF-A0A2B7WE91-F1
#
_cell.length_a   1.000
_cell.length_b   1.000
_cell.length_c   1.000
_cell.angle_alpha   90.00
_cell.angle_beta   90.00
_cell.angle_gamma   90.00
#
_symmetry.space_group_name_H-M   'P 1'
#
loop_
_entity.id
_entity.type
_entity.pdbx_description
1 polymer ?
#
loop_
_entity_poly.entity_id
_entity_poly.type
_entity_poly.pdbx_seq_one_letter_code
_entity_poly.pdbx_strand_id
1 'polypeptide(L)'
;MWVREYRTANTEGDGLSRAIILLTLALGAISASSLPNDEPPPGYGYFMKACAVMDHSALCPSLQAVRCRFLKTLYFLYTMQPLLASNAIADASNMAWLMWRYQAWKSEGDDGFDACLRIFWSCSVLEEEIAIHIRRHTTGIYQDLNLEKHIPDVANESPSGFFLAETQLRLLMARLLADLFKRQRWTEKPIITNELKLQLEEFHKILPSSISFPTSNAEELFGEQKCYLRMQYHCFSIAAGWPTILTMLEDSDKESSRKLEHSSQYVLIKEFFAALILLLKTAPEQLWRRGPLTWVICEV
;
A
#
# COMPACT_ATOMS: atom_id res chain seq x y z
N MET A 1 13.75 4.57 -25.63
CA MET A 1 12.33 4.19 -25.75
C MET A 1 11.43 5.41 -25.68
N TRP A 2 11.42 6.11 -24.54
CA TRP A 2 10.59 7.28 -24.23
C TRP A 2 10.58 8.44 -25.25
N VAL A 3 11.71 8.77 -25.89
CA VAL A 3 11.77 9.85 -26.89
C VAL A 3 11.04 9.48 -28.19
N ARG A 4 10.96 8.18 -28.51
CA ARG A 4 10.23 7.67 -29.68
C ARG A 4 8.73 7.64 -29.36
N GLU A 5 8.35 7.17 -28.18
CA GLU A 5 6.97 7.16 -27.69
C GLU A 5 6.39 8.56 -27.50
N TYR A 6 7.21 9.51 -27.02
CA TYR A 6 6.81 10.92 -26.95
C TYR A 6 6.57 11.49 -28.36
N ARG A 7 7.42 11.14 -29.34
CA ARG A 7 7.24 11.58 -30.72
C ARG A 7 6.00 10.96 -31.37
N THR A 8 5.71 9.68 -31.13
CA THR A 8 4.50 9.02 -31.64
C THR A 8 3.24 9.55 -30.96
N ALA A 9 3.25 9.75 -29.64
CA ALA A 9 2.13 10.36 -28.92
C ALA A 9 1.87 11.82 -29.36
N ASN A 10 2.91 12.55 -29.76
CA ASN A 10 2.78 13.90 -30.32
C ASN A 10 2.22 13.92 -31.75
N THR A 11 2.35 12.81 -32.50
CA THR A 11 1.77 12.66 -33.85
C THR A 11 0.39 12.02 -33.85
N GLU A 12 0.07 11.17 -32.87
CA GLU A 12 -1.19 10.40 -32.78
C GLU A 12 -2.29 11.10 -31.97
N GLY A 13 -1.98 12.20 -31.26
CA GLY A 13 -3.00 13.07 -30.66
C GLY A 13 -3.61 12.59 -29.34
N ASP A 14 -3.13 11.49 -28.73
CA ASP A 14 -3.60 11.10 -27.40
C ASP A 14 -2.94 11.96 -26.31
N GLY A 15 -3.68 12.98 -25.86
CA GLY A 15 -3.26 13.88 -24.79
C GLY A 15 -2.92 13.14 -23.49
N LEU A 16 -3.63 12.06 -23.16
CA LEU A 16 -3.41 11.35 -21.89
C LEU A 16 -2.09 10.58 -21.89
N SER A 17 -1.76 9.88 -22.98
CA SER A 17 -0.44 9.24 -23.13
C SER A 17 0.72 10.24 -23.01
N ARG A 18 0.56 11.45 -23.57
CA ARG A 18 1.55 12.52 -23.42
C ARG A 18 1.67 13.00 -21.97
N ALA A 19 0.54 13.15 -21.26
CA ALA A 19 0.54 13.55 -19.85
C ALA A 19 1.24 12.51 -18.97
N ILE A 20 1.04 11.20 -19.22
CA ILE A 20 1.74 10.12 -18.51
C ILE A 20 3.24 10.24 -18.69
N ILE A 21 3.73 10.38 -19.93
CA ILE A 21 5.17 10.51 -20.20
C ILE A 21 5.75 11.71 -19.46
N LEU A 22 5.06 12.86 -19.49
CA LEU A 22 5.50 14.07 -18.79
C LEU A 22 5.53 13.90 -17.26
N LEU A 23 4.54 13.21 -16.67
CA LEU A 23 4.51 12.91 -15.24
C LEU A 23 5.63 11.94 -14.84
N THR A 24 5.88 10.90 -15.63
CA THR A 24 6.99 9.97 -15.39
C THR A 24 8.34 10.69 -15.46
N LEU A 25 8.53 11.62 -16.41
CA LEU A 25 9.72 12.46 -16.46
C LEU A 25 9.85 13.39 -15.25
N ALA A 26 8.73 13.93 -14.76
CA ALA A 26 8.72 14.76 -13.56
C ALA A 26 9.16 13.96 -12.32
N LEU A 27 8.64 12.74 -12.15
CA LEU A 27 9.03 11.82 -11.08
C LEU A 27 10.50 11.38 -11.19
N GLY A 28 10.96 11.10 -12.41
CA GLY A 28 12.37 10.81 -12.69
C GLY A 28 13.29 11.96 -12.30
N ALA A 29 12.88 13.20 -12.56
CA ALA A 29 13.65 14.38 -12.18
C ALA A 29 13.71 14.57 -10.65
N ILE A 30 12.62 14.33 -9.92
CA ILE A 30 12.65 14.43 -8.45
C ILE A 30 13.48 13.30 -7.85
N SER A 31 13.31 12.05 -8.30
CA SER A 31 14.05 10.91 -7.76
C SER A 31 15.56 11.00 -7.98
N ALA A 32 16.01 11.63 -9.08
CA ALA A 32 17.42 11.87 -9.35
C ALA A 32 18.00 13.06 -8.58
N SER A 33 17.16 13.94 -8.03
CA SER A 33 17.59 15.12 -7.29
C SER A 33 17.96 14.78 -5.85
N SER A 34 19.12 15.25 -5.38
CA SER A 34 19.60 15.04 -4.00
C SER A 34 19.27 16.21 -3.06
N LEU A 35 18.64 17.28 -3.57
CA LEU A 35 18.47 18.54 -2.86
C LEU A 35 17.00 18.78 -2.50
N PRO A 36 16.65 18.85 -1.20
CA PRO A 36 15.26 19.01 -0.75
C PRO A 36 14.69 20.43 -0.90
N ASN A 37 15.49 21.42 -1.33
CA ASN A 37 15.13 22.84 -1.25
C ASN A 37 15.21 23.61 -2.59
N ASP A 38 15.20 22.92 -3.74
CA ASP A 38 15.14 23.62 -5.03
C ASP A 38 13.73 24.18 -5.25
N GLU A 39 13.62 25.50 -5.42
CA GLU A 39 12.37 26.19 -5.75
C GLU A 39 12.51 26.78 -7.18
N PRO A 40 11.70 26.34 -8.17
CA PRO A 40 10.62 25.35 -8.09
C PRO A 40 11.12 23.90 -7.95
N PRO A 41 10.27 22.97 -7.45
CA PRO A 41 10.68 21.60 -7.25
C PRO A 41 11.19 20.95 -8.54
N PRO A 42 12.10 19.97 -8.44
CA PRO A 42 12.67 19.31 -9.61
C PRO A 42 11.54 18.69 -10.46
N GLY A 43 11.65 18.82 -11.79
CA GLY A 43 10.62 18.30 -12.69
C GLY A 43 9.32 19.11 -12.75
N TYR A 44 9.18 20.22 -12.03
CA TYR A 44 7.97 21.05 -12.01
C TYR A 44 7.51 21.52 -13.41
N GLY A 45 8.44 21.84 -14.30
CA GLY A 45 8.12 22.23 -15.67
C GLY A 45 7.45 21.12 -16.48
N TYR A 46 7.81 19.85 -16.25
CA TYR A 46 7.14 18.71 -16.87
C TYR A 46 5.77 18.46 -16.24
N PHE A 47 5.68 18.59 -14.92
CA PHE A 47 4.44 18.45 -14.17
C PHE A 47 3.37 19.45 -14.60
N MET A 48 3.72 20.74 -14.72
CA MET A 48 2.79 21.79 -15.15
C MET A 48 2.29 21.55 -16.58
N LYS A 49 3.18 21.13 -17.47
CA LYS A 49 2.79 20.75 -18.84
C LYS A 49 1.87 19.54 -18.87
N ALA A 50 2.09 18.55 -18.01
CA ALA A 50 1.20 17.39 -17.92
C ALA A 50 -0.19 17.79 -17.44
N CYS A 51 -0.28 18.63 -16.40
CA CYS A 51 -1.56 19.13 -15.88
C CYS A 51 -2.35 19.88 -16.96
N ALA A 52 -1.70 20.78 -17.71
CA ALA A 52 -2.36 21.51 -18.79
C ALA A 52 -2.92 20.60 -19.91
N VAL A 53 -2.29 19.44 -20.14
CA VAL A 53 -2.77 18.46 -21.13
C VAL A 53 -3.93 17.63 -20.59
N MET A 54 -4.05 17.46 -19.27
CA MET A 54 -5.10 16.67 -18.62
C MET A 54 -6.46 17.36 -18.55
N ASP A 55 -6.52 18.70 -18.57
CA ASP A 55 -7.69 19.47 -18.07
C ASP A 55 -9.06 19.08 -18.68
N HIS A 56 -9.12 18.70 -19.96
CA HIS A 56 -10.39 18.30 -20.60
C HIS A 56 -10.57 16.79 -20.75
N SER A 57 -9.50 16.05 -21.05
CA SER A 57 -9.55 14.61 -21.29
C SER A 57 -9.56 13.77 -20.01
N ALA A 58 -9.10 14.33 -18.89
CA ALA A 58 -9.09 13.64 -17.61
C ALA A 58 -10.50 13.48 -17.01
N LEU A 59 -11.51 14.22 -17.45
CA LEU A 59 -12.87 14.11 -16.88
C LEU A 59 -13.54 12.77 -17.21
N CYS A 60 -13.18 12.13 -18.31
CA CYS A 60 -13.72 10.84 -18.72
C CYS A 60 -13.02 9.68 -17.98
N PRO A 61 -13.77 8.69 -17.45
CA PRO A 61 -13.19 7.52 -16.82
C PRO A 61 -12.49 6.64 -17.87
N SER A 62 -11.16 6.64 -17.84
CA SER A 62 -10.32 5.78 -18.68
C SER A 62 -9.09 5.32 -17.90
N LEU A 63 -8.50 4.19 -18.30
CA LEU A 63 -7.31 3.65 -17.64
C LEU A 63 -6.17 4.67 -17.64
N GLN A 64 -5.97 5.38 -18.76
CA GLN A 64 -4.94 6.40 -18.88
C GLN A 64 -5.24 7.62 -17.98
N ALA A 65 -6.51 8.01 -17.83
CA ALA A 65 -6.89 9.11 -16.95
C ALA A 65 -6.66 8.77 -15.46
N VAL A 66 -6.90 7.53 -15.05
CA VAL A 66 -6.57 7.06 -13.69
C VAL A 66 -5.05 7.02 -13.49
N ARG A 67 -4.30 6.48 -14.44
CA ARG A 67 -2.81 6.47 -14.40
C ARG A 67 -2.23 7.88 -14.27
N CYS A 68 -2.74 8.84 -15.04
CA CYS A 68 -2.34 10.24 -14.93
C CYS A 68 -2.56 10.79 -13.51
N ARG A 69 -3.75 10.59 -12.94
CA ARG A 69 -4.06 11.06 -11.59
C ARG A 69 -3.22 10.37 -10.52
N PHE A 70 -3.00 9.07 -10.65
CA PHE A 70 -2.14 8.31 -9.76
C PHE A 70 -0.72 8.87 -9.76
N LEU A 71 -0.10 9.04 -10.94
CA LEU A 71 1.25 9.63 -11.06
C LEU A 71 1.31 11.07 -10.52
N LYS A 72 0.25 11.86 -10.71
CA LYS A 72 0.13 13.21 -10.12
C LYS A 72 0.14 13.16 -8.59
N THR A 73 -0.56 12.20 -7.98
CA THR A 73 -0.50 11.96 -6.53
C THR A 73 0.93 11.70 -6.07
N LEU A 74 1.67 10.85 -6.79
CA LEU A 74 3.06 10.54 -6.42
C LEU A 74 3.93 11.77 -6.44
N TYR A 75 3.80 12.59 -7.47
CA TYR A 75 4.56 13.83 -7.56
C TYR A 75 4.31 14.72 -6.33
N PHE A 76 3.05 14.85 -5.89
CA PHE A 76 2.73 15.59 -4.66
C PHE A 76 3.30 14.96 -3.39
N LEU A 77 3.41 13.63 -3.32
CA LEU A 77 4.07 12.97 -2.19
C LEU A 77 5.58 13.26 -2.19
N TYR A 78 6.23 13.24 -3.36
CA TYR A 78 7.65 13.57 -3.49
C TYR A 78 7.96 15.02 -3.14
N THR A 79 7.03 15.94 -3.42
CA THR A 79 7.17 17.35 -3.04
C THR A 79 6.71 17.65 -1.60
N MET A 80 6.43 16.62 -0.78
CA MET A 80 5.97 16.76 0.61
C MET A 80 4.65 17.54 0.73
N GLN A 81 3.73 17.35 -0.20
CA GLN A 81 2.41 18.00 -0.25
C GLN A 81 1.26 16.99 -0.02
N PRO A 82 1.12 16.43 1.20
CA PRO A 82 0.20 15.33 1.48
C PRO A 82 -1.28 15.72 1.31
N LEU A 83 -1.66 16.97 1.56
CA LEU A 83 -3.04 17.42 1.36
C LEU A 83 -3.45 17.44 -0.13
N LEU A 84 -2.53 17.88 -1.00
CA LEU A 84 -2.76 17.86 -2.45
C LEU A 84 -2.77 16.43 -2.99
N ALA A 85 -1.86 15.59 -2.49
CA ALA A 85 -1.84 14.15 -2.79
C ALA A 85 -3.16 13.48 -2.38
N SER A 86 -3.69 13.79 -1.19
CA SER A 86 -4.94 13.23 -0.67
C SER A 86 -6.16 13.55 -1.54
N ASN A 87 -6.23 14.77 -2.09
CA ASN A 87 -7.31 15.11 -3.02
C ASN A 87 -7.12 14.39 -4.37
N ALA A 88 -5.90 14.39 -4.91
CA ALA A 88 -5.60 13.76 -6.19
C ALA A 88 -5.83 12.24 -6.17
N ILE A 89 -5.51 11.57 -5.06
CA ILE A 89 -5.72 10.13 -4.92
C ILE A 89 -7.20 9.79 -4.77
N ALA A 90 -7.97 10.58 -4.01
CA ALA A 90 -9.41 10.37 -3.88
C ALA A 90 -10.12 10.47 -5.24
N ASP A 91 -9.72 11.44 -6.08
CA ASP A 91 -10.22 11.55 -7.45
C ASP A 91 -9.84 10.33 -8.31
N ALA A 92 -8.61 9.81 -8.16
CA ALA A 92 -8.15 8.62 -8.86
C ALA A 92 -8.92 7.35 -8.42
N SER A 93 -9.09 7.14 -7.10
CA SER A 93 -9.83 6.02 -6.53
C SER A 93 -11.29 6.02 -6.96
N ASN A 94 -11.97 7.17 -6.89
CA ASN A 94 -13.36 7.31 -7.36
C ASN A 94 -13.48 6.94 -8.84
N MET A 95 -12.54 7.39 -9.67
CA MET A 95 -12.55 7.07 -11.09
C MET A 95 -12.26 5.60 -11.37
N ALA A 96 -11.28 5.02 -10.69
CA ALA A 96 -10.98 3.59 -10.77
C ALA A 96 -12.18 2.74 -10.35
N TRP A 97 -12.90 3.16 -9.31
CA TRP A 97 -14.12 2.51 -8.86
C TRP A 97 -15.26 2.61 -9.87
N LEU A 98 -15.47 3.78 -10.49
CA LEU A 98 -16.45 3.92 -11.56
C LEU A 98 -16.12 2.95 -12.70
N MET A 99 -14.86 2.88 -13.13
CA MET A 99 -14.43 1.94 -14.16
C MET A 99 -14.70 0.49 -13.76
N TRP A 100 -14.42 0.12 -12.51
CA TRP A 100 -14.68 -1.21 -11.98
C TRP A 100 -16.18 -1.54 -11.97
N ARG A 101 -17.00 -0.64 -11.42
CA ARG A 101 -18.46 -0.81 -11.28
C ARG A 101 -19.16 -0.92 -12.63
N TYR A 102 -18.74 -0.13 -13.61
CA TYR A 102 -19.30 -0.18 -14.97
C TYR A 102 -18.62 -1.23 -15.86
N GLN A 103 -17.68 -2.02 -15.32
CA GLN A 103 -16.97 -3.08 -16.03
C GLN A 103 -16.32 -2.59 -17.33
N ALA A 104 -15.80 -1.36 -17.33
CA ALA A 104 -15.22 -0.71 -18.51
C ALA A 104 -14.04 -1.50 -19.11
N TRP A 105 -13.36 -2.30 -18.28
CA TRP A 105 -12.27 -3.20 -18.65
C TRP A 105 -12.68 -4.33 -19.60
N LYS A 106 -13.96 -4.72 -19.65
CA LYS A 106 -14.43 -5.79 -20.55
C LYS A 106 -14.22 -5.47 -22.02
N SER A 107 -14.08 -4.18 -22.36
CA SER A 107 -13.80 -3.73 -23.72
C SER A 107 -12.32 -3.87 -24.12
N GLU A 108 -11.41 -4.08 -23.17
CA GLU A 108 -9.95 -4.02 -23.41
C GLU A 108 -9.27 -5.40 -23.46
N GLY A 109 -10.00 -6.50 -23.28
CA GLY A 109 -9.43 -7.86 -23.26
C GLY A 109 -8.80 -8.24 -21.91
N ASP A 110 -8.03 -9.33 -21.89
CA ASP A 110 -7.45 -9.90 -20.66
C ASP A 110 -6.31 -9.01 -20.07
N ASP A 111 -5.47 -8.44 -20.94
CA ASP A 111 -4.40 -7.52 -20.52
C ASP A 111 -4.95 -6.22 -19.90
N GLY A 112 -6.07 -5.70 -20.43
CA GLY A 112 -6.74 -4.52 -19.90
C GLY A 112 -7.40 -4.77 -18.54
N PHE A 113 -7.87 -5.99 -18.29
CA PHE A 113 -8.40 -6.40 -17.00
C PHE A 113 -7.32 -6.36 -15.92
N ASP A 114 -6.16 -6.99 -16.16
CA ASP A 114 -5.05 -7.01 -15.21
C ASP A 114 -4.54 -5.59 -14.92
N ALA A 115 -4.41 -4.75 -15.96
CA ALA A 115 -4.00 -3.37 -15.80
C ALA A 115 -5.00 -2.52 -14.98
N CYS A 116 -6.31 -2.70 -15.20
CA CYS A 116 -7.36 -2.02 -14.43
C CYS A 116 -7.38 -2.46 -12.96
N LEU A 117 -7.19 -3.75 -12.73
CA LEU A 117 -7.12 -4.35 -11.40
C LEU A 117 -5.92 -3.82 -10.61
N ARG A 118 -4.73 -3.78 -11.23
CA ARG A 118 -3.53 -3.23 -10.59
C ARG A 118 -3.71 -1.78 -10.19
N ILE A 119 -4.13 -0.91 -11.12
CA ILE A 119 -4.28 0.50 -10.80
C ILE A 119 -5.36 0.73 -9.75
N PHE A 120 -6.44 -0.05 -9.76
CA PHE A 120 -7.47 -0.01 -8.74
C PHE A 120 -6.86 -0.30 -7.37
N TRP A 121 -6.18 -1.44 -7.21
CA TRP A 121 -5.54 -1.81 -5.94
C TRP A 121 -4.43 -0.84 -5.52
N SER A 122 -3.64 -0.32 -6.45
CA SER A 122 -2.63 0.71 -6.14
C SER A 122 -3.26 2.00 -5.62
N CYS A 123 -4.35 2.48 -6.23
CA CYS A 123 -5.09 3.64 -5.72
C CYS A 123 -5.64 3.39 -4.31
N SER A 124 -6.17 2.18 -4.10
CA SER A 124 -6.72 1.70 -2.83
C SER A 124 -5.75 1.85 -1.68
N VAL A 125 -4.62 1.21 -1.90
CA VAL A 125 -3.50 1.11 -0.98
C VAL A 125 -3.01 2.51 -0.62
N LEU A 126 -2.78 3.34 -1.64
CA LEU A 126 -2.19 4.65 -1.45
C LEU A 126 -3.16 5.60 -0.75
N GLU A 127 -4.46 5.50 -1.04
CA GLU A 127 -5.49 6.30 -0.37
C GLU A 127 -5.55 5.98 1.13
N GLU A 128 -5.52 4.69 1.50
CA GLU A 128 -5.51 4.25 2.90
C GLU A 128 -4.26 4.71 3.66
N GLU A 129 -3.08 4.61 3.03
CA GLU A 129 -1.83 5.08 3.63
C GLU A 129 -1.85 6.59 3.90
N ILE A 130 -2.26 7.38 2.90
CA ILE A 130 -2.35 8.84 3.05
C ILE A 130 -3.42 9.22 4.09
N ALA A 131 -4.54 8.50 4.13
CA ALA A 131 -5.62 8.74 5.09
C ALA A 131 -5.17 8.58 6.54
N ILE A 132 -4.32 7.60 6.84
CA ILE A 132 -3.74 7.40 8.18
C ILE A 132 -2.89 8.61 8.58
N HIS A 133 -2.04 9.11 7.68
CA HIS A 133 -1.14 10.24 7.96
C HIS A 133 -1.87 11.57 8.16
N ILE A 134 -2.93 11.82 7.38
CA ILE A 134 -3.67 13.10 7.40
C ILE A 134 -4.89 13.03 8.34
N ARG A 135 -5.21 11.85 8.90
CA ARG A 135 -6.43 11.57 9.68
C ARG A 135 -7.70 11.92 8.90
N ARG A 136 -7.70 11.66 7.59
CA ARG A 136 -8.85 11.87 6.71
C ARG A 136 -9.64 10.57 6.56
N HIS A 137 -10.95 10.67 6.34
CA HIS A 137 -11.74 9.52 5.91
C HIS A 137 -11.41 9.16 4.47
N THR A 138 -11.18 7.87 4.22
CA THR A 138 -11.13 7.29 2.87
C THR A 138 -12.52 7.37 2.23
N THR A 139 -12.58 7.33 0.91
CA THR A 139 -13.81 7.17 0.12
C THR A 139 -14.64 5.95 0.53
N GLY A 140 -14.04 4.98 1.23
CA GLY A 140 -14.74 3.81 1.77
C GLY A 140 -15.04 2.75 0.72
N ILE A 141 -14.50 2.93 -0.49
CA ILE A 141 -14.70 2.06 -1.64
C ILE A 141 -14.42 0.59 -1.28
N TYR A 142 -13.41 0.31 -0.46
CA TYR A 142 -13.06 -1.06 -0.05
C TYR A 142 -14.07 -1.73 0.89
N GLN A 143 -14.78 -0.96 1.72
CA GLN A 143 -15.71 -1.50 2.71
C GLN A 143 -17.01 -1.99 2.06
N ASP A 144 -17.45 -1.33 0.98
CA ASP A 144 -18.70 -1.66 0.30
C ASP A 144 -18.60 -2.88 -0.63
N LEU A 145 -17.38 -3.36 -0.89
CA LEU A 145 -17.12 -4.07 -2.13
C LEU A 145 -17.14 -5.60 -1.99
N ASN A 146 -17.32 -6.16 -0.78
CA ASN A 146 -17.26 -7.62 -0.52
C ASN A 146 -16.16 -8.28 -1.38
N LEU A 147 -15.01 -7.60 -1.48
CA LEU A 147 -13.94 -7.89 -2.43
C LEU A 147 -13.31 -9.26 -2.20
N GLU A 148 -13.60 -9.89 -1.06
CA GLU A 148 -13.34 -11.31 -0.79
C GLU A 148 -13.80 -12.23 -1.93
N LYS A 149 -14.90 -11.90 -2.62
CA LYS A 149 -15.42 -12.70 -3.76
C LYS A 149 -14.74 -12.41 -5.10
N HIS A 150 -13.96 -11.34 -5.19
CA HIS A 150 -13.30 -10.90 -6.42
C HIS A 150 -11.79 -10.72 -6.23
N ILE A 151 -11.21 -11.28 -5.17
CA ILE A 151 -9.76 -11.46 -5.08
C ILE A 151 -9.40 -12.35 -6.28
N PRO A 152 -8.67 -11.83 -7.28
CA PRO A 152 -8.07 -12.65 -8.32
C PRO A 152 -7.30 -13.77 -7.64
N ASP A 153 -7.43 -14.98 -8.15
CA ASP A 153 -6.80 -16.15 -7.55
C ASP A 153 -5.30 -15.85 -7.35
N VAL A 154 -4.89 -15.71 -6.09
CA VAL A 154 -3.51 -15.38 -5.74
C VAL A 154 -2.59 -16.46 -6.30
N ALA A 155 -3.11 -17.68 -6.54
CA ALA A 155 -2.38 -18.80 -7.13
C ALA A 155 -1.91 -18.57 -8.57
N ASN A 156 -2.48 -17.63 -9.31
CA ASN A 156 -1.92 -17.27 -10.62
C ASN A 156 -0.64 -16.46 -10.39
N GLU A 157 0.48 -16.90 -11.00
CA GLU A 157 1.77 -16.19 -11.02
C GLU A 157 1.70 -14.84 -11.79
N SER A 158 0.55 -14.17 -11.82
CA SER A 158 0.44 -12.84 -12.37
C SER A 158 1.13 -11.84 -11.42
N PRO A 159 1.76 -10.78 -11.94
CA PRO A 159 2.38 -9.77 -11.09
C PRO A 159 1.36 -9.00 -10.23
N SER A 160 0.06 -9.15 -10.49
CA SER A 160 -1.04 -8.69 -9.64
C SER A 160 -1.16 -9.45 -8.31
N GLY A 161 -0.63 -10.66 -8.20
CA GLY A 161 -0.64 -11.46 -6.97
C GLY A 161 0.03 -10.77 -5.78
N PHE A 162 1.11 -10.00 -6.03
CA PHE A 162 1.75 -9.19 -5.00
C PHE A 162 0.82 -8.11 -4.45
N PHE A 163 0.19 -7.31 -5.30
CA PHE A 163 -0.68 -6.21 -4.87
C PHE A 163 -1.90 -6.70 -4.08
N LEU A 164 -2.42 -7.87 -4.44
CA LEU A 164 -3.48 -8.52 -3.70
C LEU A 164 -2.99 -8.97 -2.33
N ALA A 165 -1.84 -9.64 -2.28
CA ALA A 165 -1.25 -10.06 -1.03
C ALA A 165 -1.00 -8.86 -0.09
N GLU A 166 -0.46 -7.78 -0.67
CA GLU A 166 -0.19 -6.53 0.02
C GLU A 166 -1.47 -5.88 0.55
N THR A 167 -2.53 -5.84 -0.26
CA THR A 167 -3.83 -5.27 0.12
C THR A 167 -4.48 -6.09 1.23
N GLN A 168 -4.47 -7.43 1.12
CA GLN A 168 -5.02 -8.30 2.17
C GLN A 168 -4.31 -8.08 3.52
N LEU A 169 -2.99 -7.95 3.50
CA LEU A 169 -2.21 -7.67 4.70
C LEU A 169 -2.51 -6.29 5.29
N ARG A 170 -2.69 -5.26 4.45
CA ARG A 170 -3.14 -3.94 4.89
C ARG A 170 -4.54 -3.97 5.49
N LEU A 171 -5.48 -4.71 4.89
CA LEU A 171 -6.84 -4.87 5.43
C LEU A 171 -6.85 -5.57 6.79
N LEU A 172 -6.00 -6.58 6.96
CA LEU A 172 -5.77 -7.20 8.27
C LEU A 172 -5.25 -6.17 9.27
N MET A 173 -4.23 -5.40 8.91
CA MET A 173 -3.66 -4.35 9.75
C MET A 173 -4.69 -3.25 10.09
N ALA A 174 -5.52 -2.83 9.14
CA ALA A 174 -6.56 -1.84 9.33
C ALA A 174 -7.64 -2.33 10.31
N ARG A 175 -8.07 -3.60 10.18
CA ARG A 175 -8.99 -4.25 11.13
C ARG A 175 -8.38 -4.32 12.54
N LEU A 176 -7.13 -4.76 12.62
CA LEU A 176 -6.37 -4.79 13.87
C LEU A 176 -6.35 -3.41 14.54
N LEU A 177 -6.00 -2.35 13.79
CA LEU A 177 -5.94 -1.00 14.32
C LEU A 177 -7.32 -0.45 14.72
N ALA A 178 -8.36 -0.72 13.91
CA ALA A 178 -9.72 -0.29 14.22
C ALA A 178 -10.26 -0.98 15.47
N ASP A 179 -10.12 -2.29 15.59
CA ASP A 179 -10.68 -3.05 16.70
C ASP A 179 -9.88 -2.88 18.00
N LEU A 180 -8.54 -2.81 17.92
CA LEU A 180 -7.70 -2.66 19.12
C LEU A 180 -7.71 -1.23 19.70
N PHE A 181 -7.72 -0.21 18.83
CA PHE A 181 -7.54 1.17 19.26
C PHE A 181 -8.82 2.02 19.23
N LYS A 182 -9.88 1.64 18.49
CA LYS A 182 -11.15 2.38 18.51
C LYS A 182 -12.23 1.79 19.42
N ARG A 183 -12.24 0.47 19.66
CA ARG A 183 -13.23 -0.15 20.57
C ARG A 183 -12.76 -0.12 22.03
N GLN A 184 -13.57 0.48 22.90
CA GLN A 184 -13.29 0.71 24.34
C GLN A 184 -13.40 -0.56 25.23
N ARG A 185 -13.79 -1.72 24.69
CA ARG A 185 -13.96 -2.95 25.49
C ARG A 185 -12.69 -3.79 25.49
N TRP A 186 -11.87 -3.58 26.52
CA TRP A 186 -10.61 -4.27 26.77
C TRP A 186 -10.75 -5.80 26.93
N THR A 187 -11.95 -6.30 27.24
CA THR A 187 -12.23 -7.73 27.47
C THR A 187 -12.27 -8.59 26.20
N GLU A 188 -12.54 -8.00 25.03
CA GLU A 188 -12.67 -8.73 23.75
C GLU A 188 -11.36 -8.69 22.92
N LYS A 189 -10.43 -7.81 23.29
CA LYS A 189 -9.15 -7.59 22.58
C LYS A 189 -8.30 -8.87 22.39
N PRO A 190 -8.12 -9.77 23.37
CA PRO A 190 -7.28 -10.95 23.17
C PRO A 190 -7.91 -11.96 22.20
N ILE A 191 -9.24 -12.09 22.18
CA ILE A 191 -9.97 -12.98 21.26
C ILE A 191 -9.81 -12.47 19.83
N ILE A 192 -10.06 -11.17 19.61
CA ILE A 192 -9.92 -10.54 18.30
C ILE A 192 -8.47 -10.63 17.81
N THR A 193 -7.48 -10.39 18.69
CA THR A 193 -6.06 -10.50 18.35
C THR A 193 -5.69 -11.92 17.92
N ASN A 194 -6.20 -12.94 18.62
CA ASN A 194 -5.91 -14.33 18.29
C ASN A 194 -6.53 -14.75 16.96
N GLU A 195 -7.77 -14.36 16.69
CA GLU A 195 -8.44 -14.59 15.41
C GLU A 195 -7.70 -13.91 14.25
N LEU A 196 -7.32 -12.64 14.42
CA LEU A 196 -6.58 -11.90 13.40
C LEU A 196 -5.18 -12.49 13.14
N LYS A 197 -4.53 -13.08 14.16
CA LYS A 197 -3.29 -13.86 13.97
C LYS A 197 -3.51 -15.14 13.16
N LEU A 198 -4.60 -15.88 13.41
CA LEU A 198 -4.94 -17.05 12.61
C LEU A 198 -5.16 -16.69 11.14
N GLN A 199 -5.88 -15.58 10.89
CA GLN A 199 -6.08 -15.08 9.53
C GLN A 199 -4.76 -14.66 8.85
N LEU A 200 -3.81 -14.10 9.62
CA LEU A 200 -2.47 -13.79 9.10
C LEU A 200 -1.69 -15.07 8.71
N GLU A 201 -1.77 -16.12 9.52
CA GLU A 201 -1.12 -17.40 9.21
C GLU A 201 -1.75 -18.10 8.01
N GLU A 202 -3.09 -18.05 7.90
CA GLU A 202 -3.81 -18.58 6.74
C GLU A 202 -3.45 -17.80 5.46
N PHE A 203 -3.42 -16.46 5.56
CA PHE A 203 -2.92 -15.59 4.49
C PHE A 203 -1.52 -15.98 4.03
N HIS A 204 -0.59 -16.24 4.95
CA HIS A 204 0.77 -16.62 4.60
C HIS A 204 0.85 -17.98 3.87
N LYS A 205 0.00 -18.94 4.24
CA LYS A 205 -0.06 -20.28 3.63
C LYS A 205 -0.57 -20.26 2.18
N ILE A 206 -1.45 -19.31 1.83
CA ILE A 206 -2.01 -19.20 0.48
C ILE A 206 -1.12 -18.39 -0.48
N LEU A 207 0.01 -17.85 -0.01
CA LEU A 207 0.93 -17.08 -0.85
C LEU A 207 1.61 -17.97 -1.90
N PRO A 208 1.69 -17.52 -3.17
CA PRO A 208 2.49 -18.16 -4.21
C PRO A 208 3.96 -18.27 -3.85
N SER A 209 4.64 -19.28 -4.37
CA SER A 209 6.08 -19.48 -4.21
C SER A 209 6.91 -18.27 -4.69
N SER A 210 6.40 -17.52 -5.66
CA SER A 210 7.02 -16.30 -6.21
C SER A 210 7.11 -15.15 -5.21
N ILE A 211 6.19 -15.06 -4.24
CA ILE A 211 6.12 -13.97 -3.25
C ILE A 211 6.16 -14.46 -1.79
N SER A 212 6.12 -15.78 -1.56
CA SER A 212 6.23 -16.39 -0.24
C SER A 212 7.63 -16.19 0.36
N PHE A 213 7.67 -16.09 1.69
CA PHE A 213 8.86 -15.76 2.48
C PHE A 213 8.90 -16.55 3.80
N PRO A 214 10.09 -16.84 4.34
CA PRO A 214 10.23 -17.47 5.65
C PRO A 214 9.85 -16.50 6.78
N THR A 215 9.12 -17.00 7.78
CA THR A 215 8.67 -16.22 8.96
C THR A 215 9.56 -16.42 10.19
N SER A 216 10.32 -17.52 10.26
CA SER A 216 11.14 -17.86 11.44
C SER A 216 12.60 -17.40 11.34
N ASN A 217 13.10 -17.16 10.13
CA ASN A 217 14.50 -16.85 9.86
C ASN A 217 14.66 -15.45 9.26
N ALA A 218 15.70 -14.74 9.69
CA ALA A 218 16.13 -13.47 9.12
C ALA A 218 17.16 -13.67 7.98
N GLU A 219 16.96 -14.69 7.16
CA GLU A 219 17.81 -14.91 5.97
C GLU A 219 17.58 -13.79 4.95
N GLU A 220 18.64 -13.42 4.23
CA GLU A 220 18.55 -12.41 3.18
C GLU A 220 17.60 -12.87 2.08
N LEU A 221 16.61 -12.04 1.75
CA LEU A 221 15.66 -12.33 0.68
C LEU A 221 16.03 -11.60 -0.60
N PHE A 222 16.12 -12.36 -1.69
CA PHE A 222 16.22 -11.81 -3.03
C PHE A 222 14.81 -11.43 -3.52
N GLY A 223 14.59 -10.13 -3.73
CA GLY A 223 13.34 -9.57 -4.26
C GLY A 223 12.67 -8.58 -3.30
N GLU A 224 12.37 -7.38 -3.81
CA GLU A 224 11.81 -6.26 -3.02
C GLU A 224 10.40 -6.58 -2.50
N GLN A 225 9.61 -7.29 -3.30
CA GLN A 225 8.24 -7.70 -2.95
C GLN A 225 8.20 -8.65 -1.74
N LYS A 226 9.02 -9.70 -1.73
CA LYS A 226 9.12 -10.66 -0.60
C LYS A 226 9.57 -9.97 0.69
N CYS A 227 10.60 -9.16 0.52
CA CYS A 227 11.16 -8.31 1.54
C CYS A 227 10.11 -7.41 2.20
N TYR A 228 9.30 -6.73 1.38
CA TYR A 228 8.26 -5.83 1.84
C TYR A 228 7.13 -6.57 2.57
N LEU A 229 6.60 -7.66 1.99
CA LEU A 229 5.55 -8.46 2.63
C LEU A 229 6.02 -9.05 3.97
N ARG A 230 7.26 -9.54 4.05
CA ARG A 230 7.86 -10.02 5.30
C ARG A 230 7.91 -8.92 6.36
N MET A 231 8.32 -7.71 5.97
CA MET A 231 8.33 -6.57 6.89
C MET A 231 6.92 -6.28 7.43
N GLN A 232 5.93 -6.17 6.53
CA GLN A 232 4.54 -5.90 6.91
C GLN A 232 3.96 -7.01 7.81
N TYR A 233 4.31 -8.27 7.56
CA TYR A 233 3.93 -9.42 8.39
C TYR A 233 4.45 -9.28 9.83
N HIS A 234 5.74 -8.92 9.98
CA HIS A 234 6.32 -8.70 11.31
C HIS A 234 5.77 -7.44 11.98
N CYS A 235 5.54 -6.34 11.25
CA CYS A 235 4.88 -5.15 11.77
C CYS A 235 3.49 -5.45 12.33
N PHE A 236 2.69 -6.25 11.62
CA PHE A 236 1.41 -6.72 12.11
C PHE A 236 1.57 -7.53 13.41
N SER A 237 2.50 -8.50 13.42
CA SER A 237 2.73 -9.36 14.58
C SER A 237 3.09 -8.56 15.84
N ILE A 238 3.90 -7.51 15.68
CA ILE A 238 4.27 -6.56 16.74
C ILE A 238 3.04 -5.75 17.18
N ALA A 239 2.29 -5.17 16.25
CA ALA A 239 1.10 -4.38 16.56
C ALA A 239 0.03 -5.22 17.29
N ALA A 240 -0.12 -6.50 16.92
CA ALA A 240 -1.03 -7.44 17.55
C ALA A 240 -0.60 -7.81 18.98
N GLY A 241 0.70 -7.90 19.25
CA GLY A 241 1.23 -8.15 20.60
C GLY A 241 1.24 -6.92 21.52
N TRP A 242 1.14 -5.71 20.96
CA TRP A 242 1.26 -4.45 21.71
C TRP A 242 0.24 -4.29 22.86
N PRO A 243 -1.07 -4.60 22.70
CA PRO A 243 -2.02 -4.52 23.80
C PRO A 243 -1.64 -5.41 25.00
N THR A 244 -1.09 -6.61 24.75
CA THR A 244 -0.65 -7.52 25.82
C THR A 244 0.53 -6.95 26.60
N ILE A 245 1.44 -6.26 25.90
CA ILE A 245 2.56 -5.54 26.53
C ILE A 245 2.03 -4.38 27.38
N LEU A 246 1.08 -3.60 26.86
CA LEU A 246 0.47 -2.49 27.61
C LEU A 246 -0.25 -2.96 28.87
N THR A 247 -1.06 -4.02 28.78
CA THR A 247 -1.76 -4.56 29.96
C THR A 247 -0.78 -5.03 31.02
N MET A 248 0.34 -5.62 30.62
CA MET A 248 1.41 -6.05 31.55
C MET A 248 2.09 -4.87 32.24
N LEU A 249 2.38 -3.80 31.49
CA LEU A 249 2.98 -2.59 32.04
C LEU A 249 2.01 -1.92 33.04
N GLU A 250 0.72 -1.82 32.69
CA GLU A 250 -0.32 -1.25 33.56
C GLU A 250 -0.60 -2.09 34.83
N ASP A 251 -0.53 -3.42 34.72
CA ASP A 251 -0.70 -4.33 35.86
C ASP A 251 0.54 -4.37 36.77
N SER A 252 1.73 -4.10 36.24
CA SER A 252 2.96 -4.01 37.04
C SER A 252 2.93 -2.83 38.03
N ASP A 253 2.17 -1.78 37.74
CA ASP A 253 1.93 -0.64 38.64
C ASP A 253 0.84 -0.93 39.70
N LYS A 254 0.07 -2.02 39.54
CA LYS A 254 -1.07 -2.40 40.41
C LYS A 254 -0.80 -3.77 41.04
N GLU A 255 0.14 -3.81 41.98
CA GLU A 255 0.70 -5.03 42.58
C GLU A 255 -0.25 -5.82 43.52
N SER A 256 -1.51 -6.00 43.14
CA SER A 256 -2.44 -6.88 43.86
C SER A 256 -3.48 -7.48 42.94
N SER A 257 -3.27 -8.77 42.65
CA SER A 257 -4.23 -9.76 42.15
C SER A 257 -4.21 -10.05 40.64
N ARG A 258 -3.50 -11.13 40.26
CA ARG A 258 -4.04 -12.32 39.55
C ARG A 258 -2.90 -13.15 38.91
N LYS A 259 -2.44 -14.18 39.63
CA LYS A 259 -1.38 -15.10 39.18
C LYS A 259 -1.82 -16.17 38.16
N LEU A 260 -3.01 -16.08 37.55
CA LEU A 260 -3.59 -17.20 36.78
C LEU A 260 -3.58 -17.06 35.24
N GLU A 261 -3.16 -15.93 34.65
CA GLU A 261 -3.12 -15.76 33.17
C GLU A 261 -1.70 -15.70 32.56
N HIS A 262 -0.66 -15.80 33.41
CA HIS A 262 0.72 -15.50 33.02
C HIS A 262 1.33 -16.43 31.95
N SER A 263 0.88 -17.68 31.82
CA SER A 263 1.48 -18.64 30.88
C SER A 263 1.16 -18.30 29.42
N SER A 264 -0.08 -17.94 29.12
CA SER A 264 -0.53 -17.56 27.77
C SER A 264 0.05 -16.20 27.36
N GLN A 265 0.08 -15.24 28.30
CA GLN A 265 0.64 -13.91 28.06
C GLN A 265 2.15 -13.96 27.81
N TYR A 266 2.88 -14.84 28.51
CA TYR A 266 4.33 -15.03 28.28
C TYR A 266 4.66 -15.51 26.86
N VAL A 267 3.84 -16.39 26.28
CA VAL A 267 4.00 -16.84 24.89
C VAL A 267 3.83 -15.68 23.92
N LEU A 268 2.78 -14.86 24.09
CA LEU A 268 2.51 -13.68 23.25
C LEU A 268 3.65 -12.64 23.34
N ILE A 269 4.21 -12.43 24.53
CA ILE A 269 5.35 -11.53 24.75
C ILE A 269 6.59 -12.05 24.03
N LYS A 270 6.86 -13.36 24.13
CA LYS A 270 7.98 -13.99 23.43
C LYS A 270 7.85 -13.85 21.91
N GLU A 271 6.64 -14.06 21.38
CA GLU A 271 6.33 -13.85 19.96
C GLU A 271 6.53 -12.39 19.54
N PHE A 272 6.08 -11.43 20.35
CA PHE A 272 6.26 -10.00 20.10
C PHE A 272 7.75 -9.64 19.97
N PHE A 273 8.58 -10.06 20.93
CA PHE A 273 10.01 -9.77 20.87
C PHE A 273 10.72 -10.53 19.77
N ALA A 274 10.30 -11.77 19.47
CA ALA A 274 10.84 -12.51 18.33
C ALA A 274 10.55 -11.78 17.01
N ALA A 275 9.31 -11.33 16.79
CA ALA A 275 8.94 -10.55 15.61
C ALA A 275 9.70 -9.22 15.53
N LEU A 276 9.90 -8.53 16.67
CA LEU A 276 10.70 -7.30 16.74
C LEU A 276 12.16 -7.53 16.35
N ILE A 277 12.79 -8.59 16.86
CA ILE A 277 14.16 -8.95 16.52
C ILE A 277 14.27 -9.26 15.03
N LEU A 278 13.32 -10.02 14.47
CA LEU A 278 13.28 -10.32 13.04
C LEU A 278 13.10 -9.06 12.19
N LEU A 279 12.22 -8.14 12.59
CA LEU A 279 12.05 -6.85 11.93
C LEU A 279 13.35 -6.04 11.96
N LEU A 280 14.03 -5.94 13.10
CA LEU A 280 15.28 -5.19 13.22
C LEU A 280 16.43 -5.80 12.42
N LYS A 281 16.51 -7.14 12.34
CA LYS A 281 17.52 -7.83 11.52
C LYS A 281 17.29 -7.65 10.02
N THR A 282 16.04 -7.54 9.60
CA THR A 282 15.65 -7.37 8.19
C THR A 282 15.56 -5.90 7.76
N ALA A 283 15.48 -4.97 8.73
CA ALA A 283 15.49 -3.53 8.50
C ALA A 283 16.67 -3.01 7.66
N PRO A 284 17.94 -3.44 7.82
CA PRO A 284 19.02 -2.95 6.98
C PRO A 284 18.85 -3.35 5.50
N GLU A 285 18.42 -4.58 5.17
CA GLU A 285 18.13 -4.98 3.78
C GLU A 285 17.10 -4.05 3.12
N GLN A 286 16.14 -3.58 3.93
CA GLN A 286 15.11 -2.64 3.51
C GLN A 286 15.63 -1.22 3.41
N LEU A 287 16.23 -0.69 4.47
CA LEU A 287 16.67 0.70 4.57
C LEU A 287 17.80 1.04 3.58
N TRP A 288 18.69 0.08 3.28
CA TRP A 288 19.77 0.27 2.31
C TRP A 288 19.28 0.30 0.86
N ARG A 289 18.12 -0.30 0.57
CA ARG A 289 17.45 -0.22 -0.74
C ARG A 289 16.39 0.88 -0.82
N ARG A 290 16.09 1.55 0.30
CA ARG A 290 15.05 2.58 0.43
C ARG A 290 15.62 3.99 0.27
N GLY A 291 15.58 4.50 -0.96
CA GLY A 291 15.25 5.92 -1.14
C GLY A 291 13.77 6.17 -0.75
N PRO A 292 13.30 7.42 -0.72
CA PRO A 292 11.87 7.77 -0.52
C PRO A 292 10.88 7.16 -1.55
N LEU A 293 11.33 6.20 -2.37
CA LEU A 293 10.73 5.67 -3.59
C LEU A 293 10.04 4.31 -3.47
N THR A 294 10.14 3.59 -2.36
CA THR A 294 9.67 2.19 -2.31
C THR A 294 8.19 2.00 -1.98
N TRP A 295 7.41 3.07 -1.81
CA TRP A 295 5.98 2.90 -1.58
C TRP A 295 5.20 2.70 -2.89
N VAL A 296 5.74 3.11 -4.05
CA VAL A 296 4.93 3.13 -5.28
C VAL A 296 5.59 2.61 -6.56
N ILE A 297 6.90 2.36 -6.60
CA ILE A 297 7.55 1.88 -7.83
C ILE A 297 7.92 0.41 -7.70
N CYS A 298 6.90 -0.44 -7.62
CA CYS A 298 7.00 -1.77 -8.22
C CYS A 298 6.13 -1.73 -9.48
N GLU A 299 6.79 -1.46 -10.61
CA GLU A 299 6.31 -1.57 -12.00
C GLU A 299 5.35 -0.47 -12.52
N VAL A 300 5.96 0.55 -13.15
CA VAL A 300 5.47 1.10 -14.43
C VAL A 300 6.19 0.35 -15.54
#